data_AF-K7E025-F1
#
_entry.id   AF-K7E025-F1
#
_cell.length_a   1.000
_cell.length_b   1.000
_cell.length_c   1.000
_cell.angle_alpha   90.00
_cell.angle_beta   90.00
_cell.angle_gamma   90.00
#
_symmetry.space_group_name_H-M   'P 1'
#
loop_
_entity.id
_entity.type
_entity.pdbx_description
1 polymer ?
#
loop_
_entity_poly.entity_id
_entity_poly.type
_entity_poly.pdbx_seq_one_letter_code
_entity_poly.pdbx_strand_id
1 'polypeptide(L)'
;KRAVSELLSPFLQANLRRLDFTGNVIEDIEDGAFSRLSLLEELSLAENLLVKLPALPSKLTLFNARQNKLRSKGIKANTFKKLTNLSYLYLDHNELESVPPHLPESLRVLHLQFNNIAGITDDTFCRSNDTRYIRSRVDEIRLEGNPILLAKHPNSFICLKRLPTGTYY
;
A
#
# COMPACT_ATOMS: atom_id res chain seq x y z
N LYS A 1 -25.98 -8.46 2.17
CA LYS A 1 -24.52 -8.62 2.02
C LYS A 1 -24.01 -9.25 3.31
N ARG A 2 -23.32 -10.41 3.26
CA ARG A 2 -22.66 -10.95 4.46
C ARG A 2 -21.42 -10.11 4.76
N ALA A 3 -21.15 -9.84 6.01
CA ALA A 3 -19.95 -9.10 6.42
C ALA A 3 -18.71 -9.96 6.20
N VAL A 4 -17.55 -9.36 5.92
CA VAL A 4 -16.33 -10.14 5.66
C VAL A 4 -15.91 -10.94 6.90
N SER A 5 -16.13 -10.39 8.10
CA SER A 5 -15.93 -11.05 9.39
C SER A 5 -16.78 -12.30 9.57
N GLU A 6 -17.99 -12.35 9.01
CA GLU A 6 -18.81 -13.56 9.03
C GLU A 6 -18.17 -14.68 8.20
N LEU A 7 -17.60 -14.33 7.04
CA LEU A 7 -16.86 -15.28 6.19
C LEU A 7 -15.58 -15.78 6.87
N LEU A 8 -14.96 -14.94 7.71
CA LEU A 8 -13.74 -15.26 8.44
C LEU A 8 -14.00 -16.01 9.75
N SER A 9 -15.24 -16.04 10.24
CA SER A 9 -15.60 -16.65 11.53
C SER A 9 -15.07 -18.09 11.73
N PRO A 10 -15.06 -19.00 10.73
CA PRO A 10 -14.55 -20.35 10.91
C PRO A 10 -13.02 -20.42 11.08
N PHE A 11 -12.32 -19.35 10.69
CA PHE A 11 -10.86 -19.32 10.63
C PHE A 11 -10.22 -18.49 11.74
N LEU A 12 -11.00 -17.93 12.68
CA LEU A 12 -10.49 -17.10 13.77
C LEU A 12 -9.56 -17.84 14.73
N GLN A 13 -9.59 -19.17 14.74
CA GLN A 13 -8.70 -20.05 15.52
C GLN A 13 -7.60 -20.70 14.66
N ALA A 14 -7.60 -20.41 13.35
CA ALA A 14 -6.63 -20.98 12.42
C ALA A 14 -5.34 -20.14 12.38
N ASN A 15 -4.21 -20.81 12.21
CA ASN A 15 -2.91 -20.17 11.97
C ASN A 15 -2.79 -19.72 10.51
N LEU A 16 -3.77 -18.95 10.03
CA LEU A 16 -3.78 -18.44 8.66
C LEU A 16 -2.61 -17.50 8.45
N ARG A 17 -1.76 -17.84 7.47
CA ARG A 17 -0.65 -17.02 6.99
C ARG A 17 -0.98 -16.29 5.70
N ARG A 18 -1.91 -16.81 4.91
CA ARG A 18 -2.30 -16.28 3.61
C ARG A 18 -3.81 -16.25 3.49
N LEU A 19 -4.33 -15.16 2.95
CA LEU A 19 -5.75 -14.95 2.73
C LEU A 19 -5.95 -14.19 1.42
N ASP A 20 -6.80 -14.74 0.55
CA ASP A 20 -7.03 -14.21 -0.78
C ASP A 20 -8.53 -14.01 -1.01
N PHE A 21 -8.92 -12.75 -1.23
CA PHE A 21 -10.26 -12.32 -1.63
C PHE A 21 -10.27 -11.70 -3.03
N THR A 22 -9.28 -12.00 -3.87
CA THR A 22 -9.16 -11.44 -5.21
C THR A 22 -10.39 -11.74 -6.06
N GLY A 23 -10.82 -10.77 -6.88
CA GLY A 23 -11.87 -10.99 -7.89
C GLY A 23 -13.27 -11.13 -7.30
N ASN A 24 -13.52 -10.49 -6.15
CA ASN A 24 -14.83 -10.45 -5.52
C ASN A 24 -15.49 -9.07 -5.74
N VAL A 25 -16.71 -8.91 -5.22
CA VAL A 25 -17.49 -7.66 -5.31
C VAL A 25 -17.54 -6.93 -3.96
N ILE A 26 -16.44 -6.97 -3.21
CA ILE A 26 -16.38 -6.38 -1.87
C ILE A 26 -16.26 -4.86 -2.01
N GLU A 27 -17.24 -4.14 -1.47
CA GLU A 27 -17.29 -2.67 -1.47
C GLU A 27 -16.82 -2.07 -0.13
N ASP A 28 -17.06 -2.78 0.97
CA ASP A 28 -16.67 -2.37 2.31
C ASP A 28 -16.19 -3.57 3.13
N ILE A 29 -15.26 -3.30 4.05
CA ILE A 29 -14.76 -4.23 5.03
C ILE A 29 -14.81 -3.51 6.37
N GLU A 30 -15.55 -4.07 7.31
CA GLU A 30 -15.69 -3.51 8.64
C GLU A 30 -14.35 -3.39 9.38
N ASP A 31 -14.21 -2.32 10.16
CA ASP A 31 -13.01 -2.07 10.95
C ASP A 31 -12.79 -3.26 11.91
N GLY A 32 -11.59 -3.84 11.85
CA GLY A 32 -11.22 -4.98 12.69
C GLY A 32 -11.62 -6.36 12.15
N ALA A 33 -12.15 -6.48 10.93
CA ALA A 33 -12.44 -7.77 10.29
C ALA A 33 -11.25 -8.75 10.34
N PHE A 34 -10.02 -8.23 10.24
CA PHE A 34 -8.78 -9.02 10.27
C PHE A 34 -8.07 -9.01 11.63
N SER A 35 -8.63 -8.39 12.66
CA SER A 35 -7.94 -8.15 13.95
C SER A 35 -7.47 -9.42 14.66
N ARG A 36 -8.17 -10.55 14.47
CA ARG A 36 -7.82 -11.83 15.07
C ARG A 36 -6.83 -12.66 14.24
N LEU A 37 -6.58 -12.29 13.00
CA LEU A 37 -5.64 -12.99 12.10
C LEU A 37 -4.21 -12.51 12.36
N SER A 38 -3.74 -12.71 13.59
CA SER A 38 -2.48 -12.15 14.09
C SER A 38 -1.22 -12.73 13.43
N LEU A 39 -1.35 -13.90 12.78
CA LEU A 39 -0.28 -14.58 12.06
C LEU A 39 -0.33 -14.36 10.54
N LEU A 40 -1.25 -13.51 10.06
CA LEU A 40 -1.42 -13.29 8.63
C LEU A 40 -0.23 -12.51 8.07
N GLU A 41 0.40 -13.09 7.05
CA GLU A 41 1.59 -12.56 6.37
C GLU A 41 1.24 -12.05 4.97
N GLU A 42 0.27 -12.66 4.30
CA GLU A 42 -0.13 -12.29 2.94
C GLU A 42 -1.64 -12.07 2.88
N LEU A 43 -2.04 -10.89 2.41
CA LEU A 43 -3.44 -10.52 2.21
C LEU A 43 -3.62 -9.94 0.82
N SER A 44 -4.47 -10.58 0.02
CA SER A 44 -4.93 -10.02 -1.25
C SER A 44 -6.40 -9.64 -1.19
N LEU A 45 -6.67 -8.37 -1.50
CA LEU A 45 -7.98 -7.76 -1.71
C LEU A 45 -8.09 -7.22 -3.14
N ALA A 46 -7.24 -7.71 -4.05
CA ALA A 46 -7.19 -7.23 -5.42
C ALA A 46 -8.53 -7.40 -6.16
N GLU A 47 -8.78 -6.59 -7.18
CA GLU A 47 -9.93 -6.80 -8.08
C GLU A 47 -11.27 -6.82 -7.32
N ASN A 48 -11.48 -5.79 -6.51
CA ASN A 48 -12.70 -5.57 -5.73
C ASN A 48 -13.22 -4.13 -5.96
N LEU A 49 -14.15 -3.67 -5.13
CA LEU A 49 -14.79 -2.36 -5.25
C LEU A 49 -14.51 -1.46 -4.03
N LEU A 50 -13.41 -1.70 -3.31
CA LEU A 50 -13.09 -0.99 -2.08
C LEU A 50 -12.81 0.48 -2.34
N VAL A 51 -13.43 1.34 -1.54
CA VAL A 51 -13.18 2.80 -1.55
C VAL A 51 -12.33 3.27 -0.37
N LYS A 52 -12.15 2.43 0.65
CA LYS A 52 -11.33 2.66 1.84
C LYS A 52 -10.69 1.35 2.30
N LEU A 53 -9.56 1.44 3.01
CA LEU A 53 -8.89 0.29 3.60
C LEU A 53 -9.35 0.07 5.06
N PRO A 54 -9.56 -1.19 5.47
CA PRO A 54 -9.75 -1.53 6.88
C PRO A 54 -8.43 -1.49 7.64
N ALA A 55 -8.48 -1.70 8.96
CA ALA A 55 -7.28 -1.95 9.76
C ALA A 55 -6.57 -3.24 9.30
N LEU A 56 -5.28 -3.13 8.98
CA LEU A 56 -4.47 -4.24 8.47
C LEU A 56 -3.74 -4.98 9.60
N PRO A 57 -3.60 -6.31 9.54
CA PRO A 57 -2.77 -7.08 10.47
C PRO A 57 -1.30 -6.66 10.43
N SER A 58 -0.64 -6.59 11.59
CA SER A 58 0.72 -6.04 11.70
C SER A 58 1.84 -6.96 11.18
N LYS A 59 1.56 -8.25 10.99
CA LYS A 59 2.54 -9.25 10.53
C LYS A 59 2.66 -9.37 9.01
N LEU A 60 1.89 -8.59 8.25
CA LEU A 60 1.91 -8.63 6.80
C LEU A 60 3.33 -8.38 6.23
N THR A 61 3.71 -9.25 5.31
CA THR A 61 4.89 -9.15 4.45
C THR A 61 4.48 -8.76 3.02
N LEU A 62 3.26 -9.10 2.61
CA LEU A 62 2.66 -8.73 1.34
C LEU A 62 1.23 -8.24 1.54
N PHE A 63 0.92 -7.07 0.97
CA PHE A 63 -0.44 -6.58 0.88
C PHE A 63 -0.75 -6.17 -0.55
N ASN A 64 -1.80 -6.75 -1.12
CA ASN A 64 -2.26 -6.45 -2.47
C ASN A 64 -3.70 -5.92 -2.42
N ALA A 65 -3.89 -4.68 -2.83
CA ALA A 65 -5.21 -4.07 -3.03
C ALA A 65 -5.28 -3.35 -4.38
N ARG A 66 -4.58 -3.87 -5.39
CA ARG A 66 -4.66 -3.37 -6.76
C ARG A 66 -6.08 -3.47 -7.33
N GLN A 67 -6.39 -2.71 -8.37
CA GLN A 67 -7.67 -2.81 -9.09
C GLN A 67 -8.88 -2.70 -8.15
N ASN A 68 -8.90 -1.60 -7.38
CA ASN A 68 -10.00 -1.21 -6.51
C ASN A 68 -10.39 0.24 -6.84
N LYS A 69 -11.18 0.89 -5.98
CA LYS A 69 -11.59 2.30 -6.12
C LYS A 69 -11.04 3.15 -4.97
N LEU A 70 -9.86 2.78 -4.46
CA LEU A 70 -9.27 3.44 -3.31
C LEU A 70 -8.87 4.87 -3.66
N ARG A 71 -9.29 5.81 -2.82
CA ARG A 71 -8.84 7.21 -2.84
C ARG A 71 -7.95 7.48 -1.64
N SER A 72 -7.11 8.50 -1.69
CA SER A 72 -6.20 8.84 -0.59
C SER A 72 -6.94 9.07 0.73
N LYS A 73 -8.13 9.68 0.68
CA LYS A 73 -9.02 9.85 1.87
C LYS A 73 -9.51 8.54 2.50
N GLY A 74 -9.51 7.45 1.73
CA GLY A 74 -9.87 6.11 2.17
C GLY A 74 -8.73 5.37 2.87
N ILE A 75 -7.52 5.95 2.89
CA ILE A 75 -6.34 5.38 3.56
C ILE A 75 -5.99 6.27 4.76
N LYS A 76 -6.21 5.75 5.98
CA LYS A 76 -5.82 6.44 7.21
C LYS A 76 -4.30 6.66 7.22
N ALA A 77 -3.82 7.80 7.69
CA ALA A 77 -2.40 8.17 7.62
C ALA A 77 -1.43 7.15 8.26
N ASN A 78 -1.88 6.41 9.27
CA ASN A 78 -1.07 5.43 9.98
C ASN A 78 -1.32 3.96 9.54
N THR A 79 -2.07 3.73 8.45
CA THR A 79 -2.43 2.38 7.99
C THR A 79 -1.20 1.48 7.81
N PHE A 80 -0.13 2.00 7.20
CA PHE A 80 1.07 1.20 6.90
C PHE A 80 2.19 1.35 7.94
N LYS A 81 2.12 2.36 8.83
CA LYS A 81 3.20 2.73 9.77
C LYS A 81 3.64 1.57 10.67
N LYS A 82 2.70 0.71 11.09
CA LYS A 82 2.97 -0.42 11.99
C LYS A 82 3.35 -1.72 11.27
N LEU A 83 3.32 -1.75 9.93
CA LEU A 83 3.60 -2.96 9.14
C LEU A 83 5.11 -3.10 8.92
N THR A 84 5.86 -3.28 10.01
CA THR A 84 7.34 -3.25 10.00
C THR A 84 7.98 -4.39 9.21
N ASN A 85 7.22 -5.42 8.83
CA ASN A 85 7.69 -6.53 7.99
C ASN A 85 7.24 -6.43 6.52
N LEU A 86 6.44 -5.43 6.16
CA LEU A 86 5.85 -5.32 4.83
C LEU A 86 6.93 -5.08 3.78
N SER A 87 7.06 -6.03 2.86
CA SER A 87 8.04 -5.98 1.77
C SER A 87 7.40 -5.63 0.44
N TYR A 88 6.14 -6.03 0.21
CA TYR A 88 5.43 -5.86 -1.05
C TYR A 88 4.11 -5.14 -0.81
N LEU A 89 3.93 -4.00 -1.46
CA LEU A 89 2.70 -3.21 -1.41
C LEU A 89 2.22 -2.89 -2.82
N TYR A 90 1.06 -3.44 -3.19
CA TYR A 90 0.42 -3.22 -4.48
C TYR A 90 -0.86 -2.42 -4.31
N LEU A 91 -0.88 -1.19 -4.81
CA LEU A 91 -2.04 -0.28 -4.81
C LEU A 91 -2.27 0.31 -6.21
N ASP A 92 -1.73 -0.31 -7.25
CA ASP A 92 -1.90 0.11 -8.64
C ASP A 92 -3.35 -0.04 -9.13
N HIS A 93 -3.71 0.69 -10.19
CA HIS A 93 -5.08 0.71 -10.73
C HIS A 93 -6.13 1.06 -9.65
N ASN A 94 -5.92 2.18 -8.99
CA ASN A 94 -6.84 2.77 -8.02
C ASN A 94 -7.09 4.25 -8.38
N GLU A 95 -7.72 5.00 -7.48
CA GLU A 95 -8.02 6.42 -7.66
C GLU A 95 -7.19 7.30 -6.69
N LEU A 96 -6.01 6.84 -6.25
CA LEU A 96 -5.20 7.54 -5.25
C LEU A 96 -4.71 8.88 -5.79
N GLU A 97 -4.93 9.95 -5.05
CA GLU A 97 -4.48 11.30 -5.41
C GLU A 97 -3.08 11.63 -4.86
N SER A 98 -2.55 10.79 -3.97
CA SER A 98 -1.24 10.95 -3.33
C SER A 98 -0.65 9.61 -2.90
N VAL A 99 0.68 9.58 -2.75
CA VAL A 99 1.37 8.44 -2.12
C VAL A 99 0.93 8.34 -0.65
N PRO A 100 0.57 7.14 -0.14
CA PRO A 100 0.23 6.97 1.27
C PRO A 100 1.39 7.41 2.19
N PRO A 101 1.12 8.19 3.26
CA PRO A 101 2.18 8.63 4.15
C PRO A 101 2.70 7.50 5.04
N HIS A 102 3.87 7.70 5.63
CA HIS A 102 4.48 6.79 6.62
C HIS A 102 4.65 5.35 6.11
N LEU A 103 5.06 5.20 4.85
CA LEU A 103 5.43 3.91 4.29
C LEU A 103 6.55 3.24 5.11
N PRO A 104 6.47 1.92 5.38
CA PRO A 104 7.45 1.26 6.23
C PRO A 104 8.84 1.16 5.57
N GLU A 105 9.88 1.20 6.40
CA GLU A 105 11.29 1.08 5.99
C GLU A 105 11.64 -0.29 5.39
N SER A 106 10.81 -1.30 5.67
CA SER A 106 10.98 -2.68 5.20
C SER A 106 10.61 -2.91 3.74
N LEU A 107 9.89 -1.97 3.12
CA LEU A 107 9.42 -2.11 1.74
C LEU A 107 10.57 -2.37 0.77
N ARG A 108 10.32 -3.29 -0.14
CA ARG A 108 11.16 -3.61 -1.29
C ARG A 108 10.50 -3.17 -2.59
N VAL A 109 9.19 -3.42 -2.71
CA VAL A 109 8.41 -3.14 -3.90
C VAL A 109 7.17 -2.31 -3.54
N LEU A 110 6.99 -1.22 -4.27
CA LEU A 110 5.82 -0.35 -4.17
C LEU A 110 5.24 -0.08 -5.55
N HIS A 111 4.04 -0.56 -5.80
CA HIS A 111 3.32 -0.35 -7.05
C HIS A 111 2.18 0.63 -6.85
N LEU A 112 2.27 1.77 -7.54
CA LEU A 112 1.31 2.87 -7.52
C LEU A 112 0.92 3.31 -8.94
N GLN A 113 1.33 2.56 -9.97
CA GLN A 113 1.01 2.89 -11.35
C GLN A 113 -0.50 2.94 -11.60
N PHE A 114 -0.92 3.74 -12.57
CA PHE A 114 -2.33 3.95 -12.95
C PHE A 114 -3.19 4.39 -11.76
N ASN A 115 -2.79 5.50 -11.14
CA ASN A 115 -3.53 6.25 -10.13
C ASN A 115 -3.64 7.72 -10.56
N ASN A 116 -4.14 8.59 -9.67
CA ASN A 116 -4.29 10.03 -9.90
C ASN A 116 -3.26 10.86 -9.11
N ILE A 117 -2.08 10.30 -8.81
CA ILE A 117 -1.06 10.97 -8.00
C ILE A 117 -0.49 12.15 -8.77
N ALA A 118 -0.80 13.37 -8.32
CA ALA A 118 -0.42 14.60 -8.99
C ALA A 118 0.80 15.30 -8.38
N GLY A 119 1.23 14.88 -7.18
CA GLY A 119 2.36 15.49 -6.50
C GLY A 119 2.97 14.60 -5.42
N ILE A 120 4.24 14.85 -5.16
CA ILE A 120 5.01 14.29 -4.04
C ILE A 120 5.83 15.40 -3.38
N THR A 121 6.35 15.11 -2.20
CA THR A 121 7.24 15.97 -1.42
C THR A 121 8.59 15.30 -1.19
N ASP A 122 9.58 16.09 -0.78
CA ASP A 122 10.92 15.59 -0.43
C ASP A 122 10.90 14.52 0.67
N ASP A 123 9.86 14.52 1.52
CA ASP A 123 9.63 13.54 2.58
C ASP A 123 8.75 12.34 2.17
N THR A 124 8.34 12.25 0.90
CA THR A 124 7.46 11.15 0.44
C THR A 124 8.19 9.80 0.49
N PHE A 125 9.44 9.76 0.04
CA PHE A 125 10.28 8.56 0.10
C PHE A 125 11.56 8.75 0.91
N CYS A 126 12.01 10.00 1.06
CA CYS A 126 13.25 10.37 1.74
C CYS A 126 12.97 11.12 3.05
N ARG A 127 14.04 11.60 3.70
CA ARG A 127 13.96 12.46 4.88
C ARG A 127 14.63 13.77 4.52
N SER A 128 13.85 14.82 4.30
CA SER A 128 14.36 16.12 3.85
C SER A 128 15.35 16.74 4.84
N ASN A 129 15.26 16.37 6.13
CA ASN A 129 16.14 16.80 7.20
C ASN A 129 17.41 15.93 7.39
N ASP A 130 17.56 14.84 6.64
CA ASP A 130 18.70 13.93 6.75
C ASP A 130 19.22 13.52 5.36
N THR A 131 20.21 14.26 4.87
CA THR A 131 20.86 14.00 3.57
C THR A 131 21.66 12.71 3.53
N ARG A 132 21.91 12.06 4.68
CA ARG A 132 22.60 10.77 4.77
C ARG A 132 21.63 9.60 4.80
N TYR A 133 20.32 9.87 4.91
CA TYR A 133 19.31 8.82 4.90
C TYR A 133 19.28 8.13 3.53
N ILE A 134 19.50 6.83 3.55
CA ILE A 134 19.41 5.96 2.37
C ILE A 134 18.36 4.90 2.61
N ARG A 135 17.35 4.83 1.74
CA ARG A 135 16.31 3.81 1.79
C ARG A 135 16.78 2.55 1.08
N SER A 136 17.69 1.84 1.75
CA SER A 136 18.51 0.79 1.15
C SER A 136 17.78 -0.49 0.72
N ARG A 137 16.55 -0.71 1.23
CA ARG A 137 15.76 -1.94 1.00
C ARG A 137 14.82 -1.85 -0.19
N VAL A 138 14.45 -0.64 -0.62
CA VAL A 138 13.54 -0.46 -1.76
C VAL A 138 14.30 -0.76 -3.05
N ASP A 139 13.79 -1.75 -3.76
CA ASP A 139 14.32 -2.25 -5.03
C ASP A 139 13.55 -1.67 -6.22
N GLU A 140 12.25 -1.38 -6.04
CA GLU A 140 11.35 -0.95 -7.11
C GLU A 140 10.21 -0.03 -6.61
N ILE A 141 10.01 1.09 -7.30
CA ILE A 141 8.82 1.94 -7.19
C ILE A 141 8.27 2.19 -8.59
N ARG A 142 6.98 1.94 -8.79
CA ARG A 142 6.28 2.18 -10.06
C ARG A 142 5.22 3.25 -9.89
N LEU A 143 5.30 4.29 -10.71
CA LEU A 143 4.44 5.48 -10.71
C LEU A 143 3.94 5.81 -12.12
N GLU A 144 4.20 4.99 -13.14
CA GLU A 144 3.71 5.25 -14.49
C GLU A 144 2.17 5.36 -14.55
N GLY A 145 1.66 6.12 -15.51
CA GLY A 145 0.21 6.34 -15.62
C GLY A 145 -0.39 7.24 -14.52
N ASN A 146 0.42 7.90 -13.71
CA ASN A 146 0.00 9.00 -12.84
C ASN A 146 0.27 10.37 -13.51
N PRO A 147 -0.49 11.43 -13.15
CA PRO A 147 -0.30 12.77 -13.71
C PRO A 147 0.98 13.49 -13.22
N ILE A 148 1.67 12.97 -12.21
CA ILE A 148 2.91 13.55 -11.70
C ILE A 148 4.05 13.50 -12.73
N LEU A 149 4.79 14.61 -12.84
CA LEU A 149 6.05 14.67 -13.58
C LEU A 149 7.23 14.51 -12.62
N LEU A 150 7.88 13.34 -12.64
CA LEU A 150 8.91 12.98 -11.67
C LEU A 150 10.14 13.89 -11.73
N ALA A 151 10.47 14.42 -12.91
CA ALA A 151 11.59 15.35 -13.10
C ALA A 151 11.46 16.66 -12.31
N LYS A 152 10.24 17.04 -11.88
CA LYS A 152 10.00 18.22 -11.01
C LYS A 152 10.32 17.96 -9.54
N HIS A 153 10.59 16.72 -9.14
CA HIS A 153 10.75 16.30 -7.74
C HIS A 153 12.05 15.50 -7.50
N PRO A 154 13.23 15.97 -7.95
CA PRO A 154 14.47 15.19 -7.85
C PRO A 154 14.86 14.84 -6.40
N ASN A 155 14.63 15.77 -5.46
CA ASN A 155 14.94 15.60 -4.03
C ASN A 155 14.15 14.47 -3.37
N SER A 156 12.96 14.15 -3.89
CA SER A 156 12.13 13.07 -3.35
C SER A 156 12.71 11.68 -3.60
N PHE A 157 13.78 11.55 -4.40
CA PHE A 157 14.36 10.27 -4.80
C PHE A 157 15.84 10.10 -4.43
N ILE A 158 16.49 11.12 -3.85
CA ILE A 158 17.95 11.11 -3.60
C ILE A 158 18.41 10.00 -2.65
N CYS A 159 17.53 9.54 -1.77
CA CYS A 159 17.79 8.46 -0.83
C CYS A 159 17.64 7.06 -1.45
N LEU A 160 17.12 6.96 -2.68
CA LEU A 160 16.82 5.70 -3.35
C LEU A 160 18.03 5.21 -4.14
N LYS A 161 18.27 3.90 -4.12
CA LYS A 161 19.33 3.28 -4.94
C LYS A 161 18.98 3.22 -6.43
N ARG A 162 17.69 3.32 -6.76
CA ARG A 162 17.14 3.25 -8.11
C ARG A 162 16.02 4.27 -8.24
N LEU A 163 15.97 4.93 -9.39
CA LEU A 163 14.89 5.86 -9.70
C LEU A 163 13.57 5.11 -9.90
N PRO A 164 12.42 5.69 -9.49
CA PRO A 164 11.12 5.13 -9.82
C PRO A 164 10.88 5.02 -11.32
N THR A 165 10.06 4.05 -11.73
CA THR A 165 9.51 4.02 -13.09
C THR A 165 8.35 5.00 -13.19
N GLY A 166 8.31 5.85 -14.21
CA GLY A 166 7.24 6.80 -14.42
C GLY A 166 7.59 7.88 -15.44
N THR A 167 6.78 8.93 -15.47
CA THR A 167 6.91 10.01 -16.46
C THR A 167 7.96 11.04 -16.02
N TYR A 168 8.98 11.25 -16.85
CA TYR A 168 10.04 12.24 -16.64
C TYR A 168 10.00 13.41 -17.62
N TYR A 169 9.19 13.30 -18.69
CA TYR A 169 9.05 14.28 -19.76
C TYR A 169 7.59 14.45 -20.16
#